data_AF-A0A4Q6BRA7-F1
#
_entry.id   AF-A0A4Q6BRA7-F1
#
_cell.length_a   1.000
_cell.length_b   1.000
_cell.length_c   1.000
_cell.angle_alpha   90.00
_cell.angle_beta   90.00
_cell.angle_gamma   90.00
#
_symmetry.space_group_name_H-M   'P 1'
#
loop_
_entity.id
_entity.type
_entity.pdbx_description
1 polymer ?
#
loop_
_entity_poly.entity_id
_entity_poly.type
_entity_poly.pdbx_seq_one_letter_code
_entity_poly.pdbx_strand_id
1 'polypeptide(L)'
;MNGTVPELRVPQFSYESLPEDWLAGNPLASCLGNALHMVFPAGERFFVRSVMHYADRLRKNPELWRRVRGFAGQEGQHGYQHERVFEHLREQGVPVDAFLRIYEGWAYGFLAKTIAAPKVHLASTVAAEHLTATLARLALESGVLDTMSREMSDLLRWHALEELEHQHVAWDVLQEVDDSYPLRLLGAVLICSVLFPFWFG
;
A
#
# COMPACT_ATOMS: atom_id res chain seq x y z
N MET A 1 -11.86 5.49 18.79
CA MET A 1 -11.05 4.35 19.26
C MET A 1 -9.60 4.81 19.18
N ASN A 2 -8.84 4.81 20.28
CA ASN A 2 -7.44 5.25 20.24
C ASN A 2 -6.61 4.13 19.60
N GLY A 3 -6.20 4.32 18.34
CA GLY A 3 -5.33 3.37 17.64
C GLY A 3 -3.95 3.29 18.29
N THR A 4 -3.32 2.12 18.22
CA THR A 4 -1.93 1.92 18.66
C THR A 4 -0.98 2.75 17.79
N VAL A 5 0.23 3.00 18.32
CA VAL A 5 1.31 3.63 17.54
C VAL A 5 1.98 2.54 16.73
N PRO A 6 2.02 2.65 15.39
CA PRO A 6 2.74 1.67 14.58
C PRO A 6 4.22 1.65 14.97
N GLU A 7 4.75 0.46 15.24
CA GLU A 7 6.14 0.26 15.65
C GLU A 7 6.98 -0.17 14.44
N LEU A 8 8.04 0.59 14.14
CA LEU A 8 8.90 0.29 13.00
C LEU A 8 9.59 -1.08 13.19
N ARG A 9 9.39 -1.98 12.24
CA ARG A 9 10.10 -3.26 12.13
C ARG A 9 10.86 -3.28 10.81
N VAL A 10 12.08 -3.83 10.84
CA VAL A 10 12.98 -3.88 9.67
C VAL A 10 13.35 -5.34 9.41
N PRO A 11 12.41 -6.16 8.90
CA PRO A 11 12.67 -7.56 8.61
C PRO A 11 13.70 -7.71 7.48
N GLN A 12 14.38 -8.85 7.49
CA GLN A 12 15.30 -9.25 6.43
C GLN A 12 14.74 -10.47 5.74
N PHE A 13 14.13 -10.28 4.57
CA PHE A 13 13.67 -11.36 3.72
C PHE A 13 14.73 -11.76 2.69
N SER A 14 14.73 -13.03 2.30
CA SER A 14 15.48 -13.55 1.16
C SER A 14 14.50 -13.96 0.07
N TYR A 15 14.87 -13.68 -1.18
CA TYR A 15 14.06 -13.97 -2.38
C TYR A 15 14.81 -14.85 -3.39
N GLU A 16 16.01 -15.34 -3.03
CA GLU A 16 16.90 -16.08 -3.95
C GLU A 16 16.24 -17.32 -4.57
N SER A 17 15.26 -17.91 -3.88
CA SER A 17 14.52 -19.11 -4.29
C SER A 17 13.06 -18.85 -4.64
N LEU A 18 12.65 -17.59 -4.86
CA LEU A 18 11.26 -17.26 -5.20
C LEU A 18 10.87 -17.90 -6.55
N PRO A 19 9.89 -18.81 -6.62
CA PRO A 19 9.49 -19.40 -7.90
C PRO A 19 8.59 -18.46 -8.71
N GLU A 20 8.47 -18.69 -10.03
CA GLU A 20 7.57 -17.90 -10.91
C GLU A 20 6.09 -18.11 -10.57
N ASP A 21 5.75 -19.29 -10.04
CA ASP A 21 4.41 -19.74 -9.69
C ASP A 21 4.19 -19.75 -8.16
N TRP A 22 4.79 -18.79 -7.47
CA TRP A 22 4.83 -18.67 -6.01
C TRP A 22 3.47 -18.68 -5.31
N LEU A 23 2.36 -18.38 -5.99
CA LEU A 23 1.02 -18.47 -5.45
C LEU A 23 0.39 -19.81 -5.85
N ALA A 24 0.36 -20.75 -4.90
CA ALA A 24 -0.26 -22.07 -5.05
C ALA A 24 0.21 -22.90 -6.26
N GLY A 25 1.43 -22.69 -6.75
CA GLY A 25 1.94 -23.35 -7.97
C GLY A 25 1.19 -22.92 -9.23
N ASN A 26 0.56 -21.73 -9.22
CA ASN A 26 -0.25 -21.23 -10.32
C ASN A 26 0.39 -19.97 -10.93
N PRO A 27 0.93 -20.06 -12.17
CA PRO A 27 1.57 -18.91 -12.83
C PRO A 27 0.64 -17.72 -13.06
N LEU A 28 -0.64 -17.96 -13.39
CA LEU A 28 -1.60 -16.88 -13.62
C LEU A 28 -1.91 -16.14 -12.32
N ALA A 29 -2.12 -16.88 -11.23
CA ALA A 29 -2.38 -16.27 -9.93
C ALA A 29 -1.15 -15.50 -9.41
N SER A 30 0.04 -16.04 -9.66
CA SER A 30 1.30 -15.38 -9.32
C SER A 30 1.55 -14.12 -10.15
N CYS A 31 1.18 -14.13 -11.43
CA CYS A 31 1.22 -12.94 -12.30
C CYS A 31 0.31 -11.82 -11.77
N LEU A 32 -0.93 -12.15 -11.38
CA LEU A 32 -1.85 -11.19 -10.76
C LEU A 32 -1.31 -10.68 -9.41
N GLY A 33 -0.73 -11.57 -8.61
CA GLY A 33 -0.06 -11.19 -7.37
C GLY A 33 1.14 -10.26 -7.60
N ASN A 34 1.95 -10.51 -8.65
CA ASN A 34 3.07 -9.66 -9.03
C ASN A 34 2.60 -8.25 -9.44
N ALA A 35 1.49 -8.14 -10.18
CA ALA A 35 0.90 -6.85 -10.53
C ALA A 35 0.50 -6.06 -9.27
N LEU A 36 -0.08 -6.74 -8.26
CA LEU A 36 -0.39 -6.13 -6.97
C LEU A 36 0.89 -5.72 -6.22
N HIS A 37 1.90 -6.59 -6.16
CA HIS A 37 3.20 -6.25 -5.55
C HIS A 37 3.83 -5.00 -6.16
N MET A 38 3.73 -4.84 -7.48
CA MET A 38 4.35 -3.72 -8.18
C MET A 38 3.69 -2.36 -7.88
N VAL A 39 2.41 -2.32 -7.49
CA VAL A 39 1.72 -1.05 -7.22
C VAL A 39 1.98 -0.51 -5.80
N PHE A 40 2.32 -1.38 -4.84
CA PHE A 40 2.50 -0.99 -3.43
C PHE A 40 3.54 0.13 -3.23
N PRO A 41 4.79 0.04 -3.71
CA PRO A 41 5.82 1.02 -3.36
C PRO A 41 5.47 2.47 -3.74
N ALA A 42 4.87 2.66 -4.92
CA ALA A 42 4.47 3.98 -5.37
C ALA A 42 3.24 4.50 -4.58
N GLY A 43 2.33 3.59 -4.21
CA GLY A 43 1.19 3.82 -3.33
C GLY A 43 1.60 4.27 -1.94
N GLU A 44 2.47 3.49 -1.29
CA GLU A 44 2.94 3.74 0.07
C GLU A 44 3.69 5.09 0.16
N ARG A 45 4.55 5.37 -0.82
CA ARG A 45 5.16 6.70 -0.96
C ARG A 45 4.11 7.81 -1.11
N PHE A 46 3.01 7.57 -1.82
CA PHE A 46 1.92 8.52 -1.95
C PHE A 46 1.15 8.70 -0.63
N PHE A 47 0.89 7.62 0.10
CA PHE A 47 0.23 7.66 1.41
C PHE A 47 1.04 8.49 2.40
N VAL A 48 2.35 8.23 2.49
CA VAL A 48 3.26 9.00 3.35
C VAL A 48 3.25 10.49 2.96
N ARG A 49 3.35 10.83 1.67
CA ARG A 49 3.31 12.23 1.22
C ARG A 49 1.98 12.90 1.58
N SER A 50 0.85 12.21 1.44
CA SER A 50 -0.48 12.79 1.66
C SER A 50 -0.70 13.13 3.14
N VAL A 51 -0.30 12.26 4.07
CA VAL A 51 -0.42 12.51 5.51
C VAL A 51 0.61 13.54 5.99
N MET A 52 1.85 13.46 5.49
CA MET A 52 2.93 14.37 5.87
C MET A 52 2.70 15.80 5.39
N HIS A 53 1.90 16.01 4.35
CA HIS A 53 1.47 17.34 3.91
C HIS A 53 0.85 18.16 5.07
N TYR A 54 0.20 17.50 6.03
CA TYR A 54 -0.46 18.14 7.17
C TYR A 54 0.40 18.18 8.45
N ALA A 55 1.70 17.91 8.38
CA ALA A 55 2.59 17.80 9.55
C ALA A 55 2.51 19.02 10.49
N ASP A 56 2.45 20.25 9.97
CA ASP A 56 2.37 21.47 10.81
C ASP A 56 1.07 21.54 11.63
N ARG A 57 -0.04 21.02 11.09
CA ARG A 57 -1.30 20.89 11.82
C ARG A 57 -1.20 19.76 12.83
N LEU A 58 -0.69 18.61 12.41
CA LEU A 58 -0.62 17.39 13.22
C LEU A 58 0.30 17.51 14.43
N ARG A 59 1.39 18.28 14.35
CA ARG A 59 2.30 18.51 15.50
C ARG A 59 1.61 19.12 16.72
N LYS A 60 0.43 19.72 16.57
CA LYS A 60 -0.40 20.23 17.67
C LYS A 60 -1.18 19.13 18.40
N ASN A 61 -1.28 17.94 17.80
CA ASN A 61 -1.83 16.72 18.38
C ASN A 61 -0.69 15.69 18.52
N PRO A 62 0.06 15.67 19.64
CA PRO A 62 1.26 14.86 19.79
C PRO A 62 1.02 13.35 19.64
N GLU A 63 -0.16 12.87 20.03
CA GLU A 63 -0.54 11.47 19.92
C GLU A 63 -0.69 11.04 18.45
N LEU A 64 -1.49 11.79 17.68
CA LEU A 64 -1.68 11.52 16.26
C LEU A 64 -0.39 11.73 15.46
N TRP A 65 0.39 12.75 15.80
CA TRP A 65 1.69 12.98 15.16
C TRP A 65 2.64 11.79 15.35
N ARG A 66 2.69 11.21 16.55
CA ARG A 66 3.49 10.00 16.82
C ARG A 66 3.03 8.81 15.98
N ARG A 67 1.71 8.61 15.83
CA ARG A 67 1.13 7.56 14.99
C ARG A 67 1.47 7.75 13.51
N VAL A 68 1.34 8.96 12.98
CA VAL A 68 1.70 9.30 11.59
C VAL A 68 3.19 9.07 11.31
N ARG A 69 4.06 9.34 12.27
CA ARG A 69 5.49 9.01 12.15
C ARG A 69 5.76 7.51 12.15
N GLY A 70 5.05 6.75 12.97
CA GLY A 70 5.14 5.28 12.99
C GLY A 70 4.70 4.69 11.65
N PHE A 71 3.51 5.09 11.19
CA PHE A 71 2.95 4.76 9.88
C PHE A 71 3.94 5.05 8.76
N ALA A 72 4.47 6.26 8.67
CA ALA A 72 5.43 6.61 7.62
C ALA A 72 6.74 5.80 7.67
N GLY A 73 7.11 5.29 8.85
CA GLY A 73 8.23 4.38 9.00
C GLY A 73 7.92 3.00 8.43
N GLN A 74 6.79 2.39 8.79
CA GLN A 74 6.36 1.08 8.31
C GLN A 74 6.14 1.10 6.78
N GLU A 75 5.38 2.07 6.27
CA GLU A 75 5.16 2.29 4.83
C GLU A 75 6.47 2.39 4.02
N GLY A 76 7.48 3.07 4.58
CA GLY A 76 8.80 3.15 3.96
C GLY A 76 9.51 1.79 3.90
N GLN A 77 9.30 0.93 4.90
CA GLN A 77 9.83 -0.43 4.90
C GLN A 77 9.03 -1.35 3.98
N HIS A 78 7.71 -1.22 3.93
CA HIS A 78 6.86 -1.97 3.00
C HIS A 78 7.32 -1.78 1.57
N GLY A 79 7.47 -0.52 1.15
CA GLY A 79 7.89 -0.18 -0.21
C GLY A 79 9.28 -0.68 -0.51
N TYR A 80 10.19 -0.58 0.45
CA TYR A 80 11.54 -1.13 0.31
C TYR A 80 11.53 -2.65 0.10
N GLN A 81 10.77 -3.42 0.88
CA GLN A 81 10.74 -4.88 0.74
C GLN A 81 10.03 -5.31 -0.55
N HIS A 82 8.95 -4.63 -0.95
CA HIS A 82 8.30 -4.88 -2.23
C HIS A 82 9.22 -4.58 -3.42
N GLU A 83 10.01 -3.50 -3.38
CA GLU A 83 10.97 -3.18 -4.43
C GLU A 83 12.09 -4.22 -4.56
N ARG A 84 12.51 -4.85 -3.45
CA ARG A 84 13.49 -5.94 -3.49
C ARG A 84 13.00 -7.17 -4.26
N VAL A 85 11.68 -7.40 -4.29
CA VAL A 85 11.09 -8.46 -5.11
C VAL A 85 11.24 -8.16 -6.61
N PHE A 86 11.32 -6.89 -7.01
CA PHE A 86 11.35 -6.50 -8.43
C PHE A 86 12.60 -6.98 -9.16
N GLU A 87 13.76 -7.06 -8.48
CA GLU A 87 14.98 -7.60 -9.07
C GLU A 87 14.76 -9.03 -9.55
N HIS A 88 14.18 -9.84 -8.67
CA HIS A 88 13.85 -11.24 -8.98
C HIS A 88 12.81 -11.38 -10.09
N LEU A 89 11.76 -10.54 -10.07
CA LEU A 89 10.76 -10.54 -11.14
C LEU A 89 11.37 -10.18 -12.49
N ARG A 90 12.34 -9.25 -12.53
CA ARG A 90 13.07 -8.92 -13.77
C ARG A 90 13.90 -10.10 -14.27
N GLU A 91 14.56 -10.83 -13.37
CA GLU A 91 15.32 -12.04 -13.71
C GLU A 91 14.43 -13.15 -14.29
N GLN A 92 13.20 -13.26 -13.80
CA GLN A 92 12.15 -14.12 -14.34
C GLN A 92 11.53 -13.61 -15.66
N GLY A 93 12.01 -12.49 -16.20
CA GLY A 93 11.52 -11.91 -17.46
C GLY A 93 10.21 -11.14 -17.34
N VAL A 94 9.72 -10.85 -16.13
CA VAL A 94 8.54 -10.00 -15.93
C VAL A 94 8.89 -8.57 -16.36
N PRO A 95 8.05 -7.90 -17.17
CA PRO A 95 8.33 -6.56 -17.70
C PRO A 95 8.04 -5.45 -16.67
N VAL A 96 8.65 -5.54 -15.48
CA VAL A 96 8.43 -4.65 -14.32
C VAL A 96 8.51 -3.17 -14.70
N ASP A 97 9.58 -2.76 -15.37
CA ASP A 97 9.79 -1.35 -15.69
C ASP A 97 8.76 -0.81 -16.70
N ALA A 98 8.28 -1.66 -17.61
CA ALA A 98 7.24 -1.26 -18.56
C ALA A 98 5.90 -1.07 -17.84
N PHE A 99 5.54 -1.99 -16.94
CA PHE A 99 4.35 -1.90 -16.11
C PHE A 99 4.38 -0.63 -15.25
N LEU A 100 5.45 -0.43 -14.48
CA LEU A 100 5.60 0.72 -13.58
C LEU A 100 5.54 2.05 -14.33
N ARG A 101 6.16 2.17 -15.51
CA ARG A 101 6.08 3.40 -16.32
C ARG A 101 4.64 3.76 -16.70
N ILE A 102 3.84 2.76 -17.08
CA ILE A 102 2.43 2.98 -17.47
C ILE A 102 1.61 3.31 -16.23
N TYR A 103 1.70 2.48 -15.19
CA TYR A 103 0.94 2.64 -13.96
C TYR A 103 1.26 3.96 -13.26
N GLU A 104 2.53 4.22 -12.93
CA GLU A 104 2.92 5.43 -12.20
C GLU A 104 2.70 6.69 -13.03
N GLY A 105 2.95 6.61 -14.35
CA GLY A 105 2.71 7.71 -15.29
C GLY A 105 1.24 8.13 -15.31
N TRP A 106 0.33 7.17 -15.28
CA TRP A 106 -1.09 7.45 -15.26
C TRP A 106 -1.61 7.82 -13.86
N ALA A 107 -1.30 7.04 -12.82
CA ALA A 107 -1.78 7.26 -11.46
C ALA A 107 -1.20 8.54 -10.83
N TYR A 108 0.13 8.69 -10.83
CA TYR A 108 0.83 9.78 -10.15
C TYR A 108 1.30 10.87 -11.11
N GLY A 109 1.61 10.52 -12.36
CA GLY A 109 2.02 11.46 -13.40
C GLY A 109 0.86 12.28 -13.96
N PHE A 110 -0.33 11.69 -14.06
CA PHE A 110 -1.52 12.34 -14.64
C PHE A 110 -2.62 12.58 -13.61
N LEU A 111 -3.20 11.54 -13.00
CA LEU A 111 -4.41 11.67 -12.18
C LEU A 111 -4.15 12.48 -10.91
N ALA A 112 -3.13 12.11 -10.12
CA ALA A 112 -2.79 12.82 -8.89
C ALA A 112 -2.37 14.28 -9.13
N LYS A 113 -1.71 14.58 -10.26
CA LYS A 113 -1.35 15.97 -10.63
C LYS A 113 -2.53 16.78 -11.14
N THR A 114 -3.42 16.16 -11.91
CA THR A 114 -4.64 16.82 -12.41
C THR A 114 -5.55 17.19 -11.25
N ILE A 115 -5.70 16.29 -10.28
CA ILE A 115 -6.47 16.50 -9.06
C ILE A 115 -5.50 17.01 -7.98
N ALA A 116 -4.97 18.22 -8.18
CA ALA A 116 -3.99 18.87 -7.28
C ALA A 116 -4.62 19.40 -5.97
N ALA A 117 -5.48 18.60 -5.33
CA ALA A 117 -6.17 18.95 -4.09
C ALA A 117 -5.65 18.06 -2.94
N PRO A 118 -4.83 18.58 -2.01
CA PRO A 118 -4.24 17.77 -0.93
C PRO A 118 -5.27 17.03 -0.07
N LYS A 119 -6.47 17.60 0.10
CA LYS A 119 -7.58 16.94 0.80
C LYS A 119 -8.09 15.70 0.07
N VAL A 120 -8.11 15.75 -1.27
CA VAL A 120 -8.52 14.61 -2.10
C VAL A 120 -7.46 13.52 -2.06
N HIS A 121 -6.17 13.88 -2.10
CA HIS A 121 -5.08 12.89 -1.94
C HIS A 121 -5.14 12.18 -0.60
N LEU A 122 -5.41 12.91 0.48
CA LEU A 122 -5.60 12.34 1.81
C LEU A 122 -6.83 11.44 1.85
N ALA A 123 -7.96 11.86 1.28
CA ALA A 123 -9.16 11.03 1.22
C ALA A 123 -8.98 9.76 0.37
N SER A 124 -8.22 9.84 -0.73
CA SER A 124 -7.80 8.68 -1.51
C SER A 124 -6.89 7.76 -0.69
N THR A 125 -5.95 8.30 0.07
CA THR A 125 -5.11 7.51 0.99
C THR A 125 -5.98 6.76 2.00
N VAL A 126 -6.94 7.44 2.65
CA VAL A 126 -7.90 6.79 3.55
C VAL A 126 -8.61 5.61 2.88
N ALA A 127 -9.08 5.77 1.65
CA ALA A 127 -9.76 4.70 0.94
C ALA A 127 -8.82 3.53 0.61
N ALA A 128 -7.58 3.82 0.23
CA ALA A 128 -6.57 2.80 -0.06
C ALA A 128 -6.21 2.00 1.21
N GLU A 129 -5.97 2.68 2.33
CA GLU A 129 -5.68 2.07 3.64
C GLU A 129 -6.80 1.15 4.13
N HIS A 130 -8.06 1.53 3.90
CA HIS A 130 -9.19 0.66 4.23
C HIS A 130 -9.24 -0.57 3.31
N LEU A 131 -8.90 -0.40 2.04
CA LEU A 131 -8.84 -1.50 1.08
C LEU A 131 -7.68 -2.46 1.44
N THR A 132 -6.47 -1.97 1.68
CA THR A 132 -5.31 -2.77 2.06
C THR A 132 -5.53 -3.49 3.37
N ALA A 133 -6.08 -2.82 4.40
CA ALA A 133 -6.47 -3.47 5.64
C ALA A 133 -7.54 -4.57 5.44
N THR A 134 -8.49 -4.36 4.52
CA THR A 134 -9.49 -5.39 4.20
C THR A 134 -8.87 -6.61 3.51
N LEU A 135 -7.96 -6.38 2.55
CA LEU A 135 -7.21 -7.43 1.88
C LEU A 135 -6.29 -8.18 2.83
N ALA A 136 -5.64 -7.46 3.74
CA ALA A 136 -4.80 -8.02 4.79
C ALA A 136 -5.58 -8.97 5.71
N ARG A 137 -6.76 -8.56 6.19
CA ARG A 137 -7.64 -9.45 6.97
C ARG A 137 -8.02 -10.70 6.20
N LEU A 138 -8.46 -10.53 4.94
CA LEU A 138 -8.83 -11.66 4.10
C LEU A 138 -7.65 -12.62 3.88
N ALA A 139 -6.45 -12.09 3.65
CA ALA A 139 -5.25 -12.90 3.45
C ALA A 139 -4.89 -13.71 4.71
N LEU A 140 -4.96 -13.07 5.89
CA LEU A 140 -4.66 -13.69 7.17
C LEU A 140 -5.71 -14.75 7.59
N GLU A 141 -6.98 -14.57 7.21
CA GLU A 141 -8.09 -15.45 7.65
C GLU A 141 -8.41 -16.58 6.66
N SER A 142 -8.13 -16.41 5.36
CA SER A 142 -8.52 -17.37 4.32
C SER A 142 -7.61 -18.60 4.19
N GLY A 143 -6.42 -18.57 4.80
CA GLY A 143 -5.38 -19.59 4.59
C GLY A 143 -4.63 -19.45 3.26
N VAL A 144 -4.91 -18.41 2.45
CA VAL A 144 -4.21 -18.22 1.16
C VAL A 144 -2.70 -18.08 1.33
N LEU A 145 -2.25 -17.45 2.42
CA LEU A 145 -0.83 -17.27 2.73
C LEU A 145 -0.10 -18.61 2.97
N ASP A 146 -0.80 -19.66 3.41
CA ASP A 146 -0.23 -21.00 3.59
C ASP A 146 0.00 -21.74 2.25
N THR A 147 -0.61 -21.25 1.16
CA THR A 147 -0.47 -21.84 -0.18
C THR A 147 0.66 -21.22 -0.99
N MET A 148 1.28 -20.15 -0.49
CA MET A 148 2.34 -19.43 -1.17
C MET A 148 3.71 -20.05 -0.89
N SER A 149 4.70 -19.76 -1.75
CA SER A 149 6.12 -19.97 -1.43
C SER A 149 6.47 -19.30 -0.10
N ARG A 150 7.47 -19.84 0.61
CA ARG A 150 7.87 -19.33 1.92
C ARG A 150 8.29 -17.87 1.86
N GLU A 151 9.05 -17.52 0.84
CA GLU A 151 9.60 -16.19 0.58
C GLU A 151 8.49 -15.15 0.48
N MET A 152 7.43 -15.46 -0.29
CA MET A 152 6.32 -14.53 -0.46
C MET A 152 5.36 -14.53 0.72
N SER A 153 5.11 -15.70 1.33
CA SER A 153 4.28 -15.81 2.54
C SER A 153 4.85 -15.01 3.70
N ASP A 154 6.16 -15.07 3.93
CA ASP A 154 6.83 -14.34 5.00
C ASP A 154 6.68 -12.81 4.81
N LEU A 155 6.89 -12.31 3.59
CA LEU A 155 6.71 -10.89 3.25
C LEU A 155 5.25 -10.44 3.44
N LEU A 156 4.31 -11.15 2.81
CA LEU A 156 2.89 -10.76 2.82
C LEU A 156 2.24 -10.91 4.19
N ARG A 157 2.66 -11.87 5.02
CA ARG A 157 2.20 -11.97 6.41
C ARG A 157 2.64 -10.77 7.23
N TRP A 158 3.92 -10.39 7.14
CA TRP A 158 4.42 -9.22 7.85
C TRP A 158 3.71 -7.94 7.39
N HIS A 159 3.60 -7.74 6.08
CA HIS A 159 2.91 -6.60 5.49
C HIS A 159 1.45 -6.54 5.97
N ALA A 160 0.70 -7.63 5.80
CA ALA A 160 -0.70 -7.70 6.20
C ALA A 160 -0.92 -7.43 7.69
N LEU A 161 -0.03 -7.90 8.58
CA LEU A 161 -0.14 -7.62 10.01
C LEU A 161 0.03 -6.12 10.32
N GLU A 162 0.93 -5.44 9.63
CA GLU A 162 1.18 -4.00 9.80
C GLU A 162 0.09 -3.12 9.18
N GLU A 163 -0.50 -3.52 8.05
CA GLU A 163 -1.67 -2.86 7.46
C GLU A 163 -2.87 -2.78 8.42
N LEU A 164 -3.01 -3.75 9.34
CA LEU A 164 -4.03 -3.68 10.39
C LEU A 164 -3.74 -2.58 11.43
N GLU A 165 -2.47 -2.20 11.64
CA GLU A 165 -2.09 -1.08 12.49
C GLU A 165 -2.37 0.26 11.80
N HIS A 166 -2.32 0.30 10.46
CA HIS A 166 -2.42 1.51 9.66
C HIS A 166 -3.85 2.04 9.47
N GLN A 167 -4.84 1.14 9.41
CA GLN A 167 -6.22 1.41 8.95
C GLN A 167 -6.90 2.69 9.49
N HIS A 168 -6.52 3.14 10.69
CA HIS A 168 -7.09 4.32 11.33
C HIS A 168 -6.22 5.58 11.24
N VAL A 169 -4.93 5.49 10.89
CA VAL A 169 -4.00 6.62 10.92
C VAL A 169 -4.39 7.67 9.89
N ALA A 170 -4.50 7.30 8.61
CA ALA A 170 -4.92 8.24 7.57
C ALA A 170 -6.33 8.79 7.83
N TRP A 171 -7.23 7.96 8.37
CA TRP A 171 -8.58 8.38 8.74
C TRP A 171 -8.57 9.49 9.80
N ASP A 172 -7.79 9.30 10.87
CA ASP A 172 -7.71 10.27 11.96
C ASP A 172 -7.07 11.59 11.48
N VAL A 173 -6.09 11.52 10.57
CA VAL A 173 -5.56 12.72 9.91
C VAL A 173 -6.64 13.43 9.10
N LEU A 174 -7.47 12.69 8.37
CA LEU A 174 -8.60 13.26 7.64
C LEU A 174 -9.60 13.93 8.57
N GLN A 175 -9.91 13.35 9.74
CA GLN A 175 -10.82 13.98 10.71
C GLN A 175 -10.30 15.32 11.26
N GLU A 176 -8.99 15.50 11.40
CA GLU A 176 -8.37 16.79 11.77
C GLU A 176 -8.38 17.83 10.63
N VAL A 177 -8.64 17.38 9.40
CA VAL A 177 -8.56 18.20 8.18
C VAL A 177 -9.94 18.56 7.62
N ASP A 178 -10.80 17.56 7.44
CA ASP A 178 -12.10 17.62 6.79
C ASP A 178 -12.91 16.32 7.01
N ASP A 179 -14.09 16.41 7.62
CA ASP A 179 -14.97 15.27 7.88
C ASP A 179 -16.03 15.05 6.78
N SER A 180 -15.88 15.67 5.60
CA SER A 180 -16.81 15.62 4.49
C SER A 180 -16.99 14.21 3.89
N TYR A 181 -18.22 13.73 3.86
CA TYR A 181 -18.57 12.47 3.20
C TYR A 181 -18.37 12.48 1.68
N PRO A 182 -18.81 13.51 0.92
CA PRO A 182 -18.52 13.60 -0.51
C PRO A 182 -17.03 13.54 -0.85
N LEU A 183 -16.18 14.13 -0.01
CA LEU A 183 -14.72 14.08 -0.18
C LEU A 183 -14.21 12.63 -0.06
N ARG A 184 -14.70 11.88 0.93
CA ARG A 184 -14.37 10.45 1.10
C ARG A 184 -14.84 9.61 -0.08
N LEU A 185 -16.05 9.84 -0.56
CA LEU A 185 -16.60 9.13 -1.72
C LEU A 185 -15.75 9.39 -2.97
N LEU A 186 -15.36 10.64 -3.20
CA LEU A 186 -14.45 10.99 -4.29
C LEU A 186 -13.11 10.26 -4.15
N GLY A 187 -12.53 10.26 -2.95
CA GLY A 187 -11.28 9.55 -2.65
C GLY A 187 -11.36 8.06 -3.02
N ALA A 188 -12.45 7.39 -2.61
CA ALA A 188 -12.70 5.97 -2.92
C ALA A 188 -12.87 5.72 -4.42
N VAL A 189 -13.65 6.54 -5.13
CA VAL A 189 -13.82 6.43 -6.59
C VAL A 189 -12.49 6.54 -7.32
N LEU A 190 -11.61 7.46 -6.89
CA LEU A 190 -10.29 7.62 -7.50
C LEU A 190 -9.40 6.40 -7.26
N ILE A 191 -9.36 5.85 -6.04
CA ILE A 191 -8.58 4.63 -5.76
C ILE A 191 -9.08 3.44 -6.59
N CYS A 192 -10.40 3.24 -6.66
CA CYS A 192 -10.96 2.17 -7.50
C CYS A 192 -10.63 2.40 -8.98
N SER A 193 -10.72 3.64 -9.46
CA SER A 193 -10.31 3.96 -10.83
C SER A 193 -8.85 3.60 -11.04
N VAL A 194 -7.98 3.82 -10.04
CA VAL A 194 -6.54 3.56 -10.13
C VAL A 194 -6.17 2.09 -10.17
N LEU A 195 -6.81 1.27 -9.34
CA LEU A 195 -6.40 -0.12 -9.14
C LEU A 195 -7.08 -1.09 -10.12
N PHE A 196 -8.38 -0.89 -10.42
CA PHE A 196 -9.15 -1.85 -11.21
C PHE A 196 -8.62 -2.10 -12.64
N PRO A 197 -8.23 -1.07 -13.42
CA PRO A 197 -7.72 -1.28 -14.77
C PRO A 197 -6.43 -2.11 -14.83
N PHE A 198 -5.65 -2.14 -13.75
CA PHE A 198 -4.36 -2.85 -13.69
C PHE A 198 -4.46 -4.24 -13.07
N TRP A 199 -5.58 -4.56 -12.40
CA TRP A 199 -5.84 -5.90 -11.86
C TRP A 199 -6.71 -6.77 -12.77
N PHE A 200 -7.58 -6.16 -13.58
CA PHE A 200 -8.57 -6.87 -14.40
C PHE A 200 -8.50 -6.53 -15.91
N GLY A 201 -7.61 -5.63 -16.31
CA GLY A 201 -7.46 -5.14 -17.69
C GLY A 201 -6.30 -5.75 -18.45
#